data_AF-A0A9Q1CDJ1-F1
#
_entry.id   AF-A0A9Q1CDJ1-F1
#
_cell.length_a   1.000
_cell.length_b   1.000
_cell.length_c   1.000
_cell.angle_alpha   90.00
_cell.angle_beta   90.00
_cell.angle_gamma   90.00
#
_symmetry.space_group_name_H-M   'P 1'
#
loop_
_entity.id
_entity.type
_entity.pdbx_description
1 polymer ?
#
loop_
_entity_poly.entity_id
_entity_poly.type
_entity_poly.pdbx_seq_one_letter_code
_entity_poly.pdbx_strand_id
1 'polypeptide(L)'
;MGHFEEQLFSQYTGSHPFLYKRYIDDIVGVATGTRQDLESFIQFVGSFCTILKFTHCISDTSVVFLDLQLSICDRKIKSNLHFKPTDSHNYLLYPSNHPKSCTKSIPYSQLLRARRICSEDSDFSAASKSILSFFERASVSPPKSLPVSLHRIQGIDRADALSKKSNTSTNLRIPLVISHHPSVRPIIRAIYRNIETSRKAPSTRDLFPEPPITAPPTPPPPDAPPPTGTHPPPPPPPPPPTPPPPHPPPPPPPPPPTPPPPHPPPPPPPPPPTPPPPHPPPPPPPPPPTPPPPHPPPPPPPPPPTPPPPHPPPPPPPPPPTPPPPHPPPPPPPPPPTPPPPHPPPPPPPPPPTPPPPHPPPPPPPPPPTPPPPHPPPPPPPPPSFSCFGT
;
A
#
# COMPACT_ATOMS: atom_id res chain seq x y z
N MET A 1 22.41 -5.42 -4.76
CA MET A 1 22.64 -4.14 -4.05
C MET A 1 23.52 -4.29 -2.82
N GLY A 2 23.21 -5.12 -1.81
CA GLY A 2 24.06 -5.22 -0.60
C GLY A 2 25.54 -5.57 -0.86
N HIS A 3 25.80 -6.63 -1.63
CA HIS A 3 27.16 -7.02 -2.02
C HIS A 3 27.88 -5.95 -2.87
N PHE A 4 27.12 -5.20 -3.68
CA PHE A 4 27.67 -4.09 -4.47
C PHE A 4 28.14 -2.96 -3.56
N GLU A 5 27.35 -2.60 -2.55
CA GLU A 5 27.70 -1.56 -1.57
C GLU A 5 28.95 -1.98 -0.76
N GLU A 6 29.04 -3.24 -0.33
CA GLU A 6 30.21 -3.77 0.37
C GLU A 6 31.50 -3.65 -0.46
N GLN A 7 31.44 -4.05 -1.73
CA GLN A 7 32.57 -3.90 -2.64
C GLN A 7 32.94 -2.43 -2.87
N LEU A 8 31.94 -1.57 -3.05
CA LEU A 8 32.12 -0.13 -3.23
C LEU A 8 32.85 0.51 -2.04
N PHE A 9 32.45 0.19 -0.81
CA PHE A 9 33.12 0.69 0.39
C PHE A 9 34.52 0.11 0.57
N SER A 10 34.76 -1.13 0.17
CA SER A 10 36.09 -1.76 0.29
C SER A 10 37.13 -1.17 -0.69
N GLN A 11 36.68 -0.67 -1.84
CA GLN A 11 37.58 -0.22 -2.91
C GLN A 11 37.82 1.30 -2.90
N TYR A 12 36.92 2.08 -2.31
CA TYR A 12 37.09 3.52 -2.21
C TYR A 12 38.09 3.87 -1.09
N THR A 13 39.17 4.58 -1.43
CA THR A 13 40.23 4.97 -0.48
C THR A 13 40.06 6.37 0.12
N GLY A 14 39.06 7.13 -0.32
CA GLY A 14 38.78 8.48 0.17
C GLY A 14 37.89 8.51 1.41
N SER A 15 37.42 9.71 1.77
CA SER A 15 36.53 9.91 2.93
C SER A 15 35.14 9.31 2.70
N HIS A 16 34.75 8.35 3.53
CA HIS A 16 33.42 7.77 3.48
C HIS A 16 32.37 8.69 4.11
N PRO A 17 31.10 8.62 3.64
CA PRO A 17 29.99 9.25 4.35
C PRO A 17 29.88 8.72 5.79
N PHE A 18 29.77 9.64 6.75
CA PHE A 18 29.54 9.33 8.16
C PHE A 18 28.28 8.48 8.39
N LEU A 19 27.21 8.80 7.67
CA LEU A 19 25.99 8.02 7.63
C LEU A 19 25.70 7.61 6.19
N TYR A 20 25.41 6.33 5.99
CA TYR A 20 24.94 5.81 4.73
C TYR A 20 23.79 4.83 5.00
N LYS A 21 22.61 5.12 4.46
CA LYS A 21 21.41 4.30 4.63
C LYS A 21 20.69 4.16 3.29
N ARG A 22 20.27 2.93 3.00
CA ARG A 22 19.49 2.60 1.80
C ARG A 22 18.08 2.18 2.17
N TYR A 23 17.12 2.67 1.39
CA TYR A 23 15.74 2.21 1.39
C TYR A 23 15.38 1.76 -0.03
N ILE A 24 15.29 0.44 -0.24
CA ILE A 24 15.10 -0.18 -1.55
C ILE A 24 16.19 0.30 -2.53
N ASP A 25 15.86 1.20 -3.45
CA ASP A 25 16.75 1.75 -4.49
C ASP A 25 17.28 3.14 -4.12
N ASP A 26 16.66 3.83 -3.16
CA ASP A 26 17.02 5.19 -2.77
C ASP A 26 18.03 5.19 -1.62
N ILE A 27 19.01 6.09 -1.69
CA ILE A 27 20.10 6.22 -0.69
C ILE A 27 20.05 7.60 -0.07
N VAL A 28 20.25 7.66 1.25
CA VAL A 28 20.47 8.91 1.99
C VAL A 28 21.73 8.77 2.85
N GLY A 29 22.47 9.86 2.95
CA GLY A 29 23.68 9.88 3.77
C GLY A 29 24.01 11.26 4.31
N VAL A 30 24.94 11.27 5.25
CA VAL A 30 25.56 12.46 5.83
C VAL A 30 27.05 12.27 5.73
N ALA A 31 27.77 13.24 5.19
CA ALA A 31 29.22 13.20 5.13
C ALA A 31 29.83 14.25 6.05
N THR A 32 30.99 13.93 6.61
CA THR A 32 31.83 14.86 7.37
C THR A 32 33.05 15.18 6.52
N GLY A 33 33.33 16.45 6.26
CA GLY A 33 34.44 16.86 5.40
C GLY A 33 34.04 17.99 4.47
N THR A 34 34.81 18.17 3.40
CA THR A 34 34.49 19.17 2.38
C THR A 34 33.45 18.62 1.41
N ARG A 35 32.72 19.51 0.75
CA ARG A 35 31.81 19.14 -0.35
C ARG A 35 32.53 18.35 -1.45
N GLN A 36 33.79 18.69 -1.72
CA GLN A 36 34.62 18.04 -2.74
C GLN A 36 34.88 16.56 -2.41
N ASP A 37 35.07 16.22 -1.13
CA ASP A 37 35.28 14.84 -0.71
C ASP A 37 34.04 13.99 -1.01
N LEU A 38 32.86 14.53 -0.71
CA LEU A 38 31.59 13.87 -0.99
C LEU A 38 31.32 13.75 -2.50
N GLU A 39 31.59 14.80 -3.27
CA GLU A 39 31.48 14.76 -4.73
C GLU A 39 32.42 13.72 -5.34
N SER A 40 33.63 13.60 -4.80
CA SER A 40 34.60 12.58 -5.22
C SER A 40 34.11 11.16 -4.92
N PHE A 41 33.47 10.94 -3.76
CA PHE A 41 32.83 9.67 -3.42
C PHE A 41 31.68 9.33 -4.38
N ILE A 42 30.79 10.29 -4.65
CA ILE A 42 29.65 10.12 -5.56
C ILE A 42 30.14 9.84 -6.98
N GLN A 43 31.18 10.53 -7.44
CA GLN A 43 31.79 10.29 -8.74
C GLN A 43 32.37 8.88 -8.85
N PHE A 44 33.02 8.39 -7.79
CA PHE A 44 33.48 7.01 -7.70
C PHE A 44 32.33 6.01 -7.73
N VAL A 45 31.25 6.24 -6.97
CA VAL A 45 30.05 5.39 -7.00
C VAL A 45 29.47 5.30 -8.41
N GLY A 46 29.40 6.42 -9.12
CA GLY A 46 28.93 6.49 -10.50
C GLY A 46 29.85 5.80 -11.51
N SER A 47 31.17 5.78 -11.29
CA SER A 47 32.11 5.08 -12.17
C SER A 47 32.23 3.58 -11.85
N PHE A 48 31.95 3.18 -10.62
CA PHE A 48 32.04 1.79 -10.15
C PHE A 48 31.03 0.87 -10.85
N CYS A 49 29.86 1.40 -11.24
CA CYS A 49 28.88 0.66 -12.05
C CYS A 49 28.53 1.43 -13.32
N THR A 50 28.98 0.95 -14.48
CA THR A 50 28.63 1.57 -15.77
C THR A 50 27.17 1.35 -16.19
N ILE A 51 26.49 0.37 -15.59
CA ILE A 51 25.10 0.01 -15.90
C ILE A 51 24.12 0.91 -15.12
N LEU A 52 24.43 1.25 -13.87
CA LEU A 52 23.54 2.02 -12.99
C LEU A 52 23.92 3.49 -12.98
N LYS A 53 22.97 4.36 -13.37
CA LYS A 53 23.15 5.81 -13.32
C LYS A 53 22.60 6.37 -12.02
N PHE A 54 23.48 6.92 -11.18
CA PHE A 54 23.09 7.58 -9.93
C PHE A 54 22.80 9.07 -10.17
N THR A 55 21.61 9.50 -9.77
CA THR A 55 21.30 10.92 -9.58
C THR A 55 21.53 11.29 -8.12
N HIS A 56 22.01 12.49 -7.86
CA HIS A 56 22.31 12.94 -6.50
C HIS A 56 21.95 14.41 -6.31
N CYS A 57 21.69 14.76 -5.05
CA CYS A 57 21.46 16.14 -4.62
C CYS A 57 22.23 16.34 -3.32
N ILE A 58 23.07 17.38 -3.27
CA ILE A 58 23.88 17.72 -2.10
C ILE A 58 23.38 19.06 -1.57
N SER A 59 23.13 19.11 -0.27
CA SER A 59 22.74 20.33 0.44
C SER A 59 23.33 20.31 1.83
N ASP A 60 23.80 21.48 2.27
CA ASP A 60 24.44 21.64 3.57
C ASP A 60 23.40 21.87 4.69
N THR A 61 22.16 22.19 4.33
CA THR A 61 21.10 22.58 5.28
C THR A 61 19.97 21.56 5.35
N SER A 62 19.43 21.16 4.19
CA SER A 62 18.30 20.25 4.13
C SER A 62 18.23 19.51 2.79
N VAL A 63 17.87 18.22 2.85
CA VAL A 63 17.65 17.35 1.70
C VAL A 63 16.28 16.69 1.79
N VAL A 64 15.67 16.47 0.63
CA VAL A 64 14.43 15.68 0.53
C VAL A 64 14.81 14.23 0.26
N PHE A 65 14.21 13.31 1.02
CA PHE A 65 14.36 11.87 0.84
C PHE A 65 13.01 11.19 1.02
N LEU A 66 12.46 10.62 -0.06
CA LEU A 66 11.11 10.04 -0.08
C LEU A 66 10.05 11.05 0.40
N ASP A 67 9.32 10.70 1.46
CA ASP A 67 8.31 11.54 2.12
C ASP A 67 8.91 12.37 3.28
N LEU A 68 10.24 12.44 3.39
CA LEU A 68 10.96 13.13 4.44
C LEU A 68 11.66 14.37 3.88
N GLN A 69 11.59 15.46 4.62
CA GLN A 69 12.55 16.55 4.53
C GLN A 69 13.46 16.47 5.75
N LEU A 70 14.73 16.14 5.52
CA LEU A 70 15.74 16.03 6.56
C LEU A 70 16.49 17.36 6.63
N SER A 71 16.67 17.88 7.84
CA SER A 71 17.46 19.09 8.09
C SER A 71 18.41 18.85 9.26
N ILE A 72 19.53 19.56 9.24
CA ILE A 72 20.52 19.49 10.33
C ILE A 72 20.33 20.73 11.20
N CYS A 73 20.01 20.52 12.48
CA CYS A 73 19.89 21.59 13.47
C CYS A 73 20.57 21.15 14.77
N ASP A 74 21.45 21.98 15.33
CA ASP A 74 22.13 21.73 16.62
C ASP A 74 22.79 20.35 16.72
N ARG A 75 23.47 19.92 15.65
CA ARG A 75 24.11 18.60 15.51
C ARG A 75 23.15 17.41 15.58
N LYS A 76 21.84 17.63 15.43
CA LYS A 76 20.81 16.60 15.33
C LYS A 76 20.14 16.65 13.96
N ILE A 77 19.73 15.49 13.47
CA ILE A 77 18.90 15.40 12.27
C ILE A 77 17.45 15.59 12.70
N LYS A 78 16.84 16.66 12.21
CA LYS A 78 15.40 16.87 12.29
C LYS A 78 14.75 16.35 11.02
N SER A 79 13.59 15.75 11.17
CA SER A 79 12.79 15.24 10.06
C SER A 79 11.43 15.92 10.05
N ASN A 80 11.00 16.36 8.88
CA ASN A 80 9.67 16.91 8.61
C ASN A 80 9.00 16.14 7.46
N LEU A 81 7.69 16.21 7.39
CA LEU A 81 6.90 15.59 6.34
C LEU A 81 7.03 16.39 5.04
N HIS A 82 7.46 15.71 3.98
CA HIS A 82 7.53 16.28 2.64
C HIS A 82 6.40 15.74 1.77
N PHE A 83 5.70 16.62 1.07
CA PHE A 83 4.71 16.26 0.05
C PHE A 83 5.32 16.51 -1.32
N LYS A 84 5.37 15.47 -2.16
CA LYS A 84 5.88 15.61 -3.52
C LYS A 84 4.97 16.57 -4.29
N PRO A 85 5.52 17.49 -5.11
CA PRO A 85 4.71 18.39 -5.93
C PRO A 85 3.74 17.66 -6.88
N THR A 86 4.07 16.43 -7.25
CA THR A 86 3.24 15.57 -8.10
C THR A 86 2.15 14.81 -7.34
N ASP A 87 2.14 14.87 -6.00
CA ASP A 87 1.10 14.22 -5.20
C ASP A 87 -0.23 14.97 -5.36
N SER A 88 -1.17 14.33 -6.02
CA SER A 88 -2.53 14.86 -6.21
C SER A 88 -3.39 14.74 -4.93
N HIS A 89 -2.89 14.05 -3.90
CA HIS A 89 -3.58 13.77 -2.65
C HIS A 89 -4.99 13.17 -2.87
N ASN A 90 -5.11 12.32 -3.88
CA ASN A 90 -6.38 11.71 -4.28
C ASN A 90 -6.71 10.54 -3.34
N TYR A 91 -7.48 10.82 -2.30
CA TYR A 91 -7.90 9.83 -1.34
C TYR A 91 -9.20 9.13 -1.75
N LEU A 92 -9.36 7.91 -1.23
CA LEU A 92 -10.59 7.16 -1.44
C LEU A 92 -11.81 7.91 -0.89
N LEU A 93 -12.79 8.16 -1.76
CA LEU A 93 -14.02 8.86 -1.41
C LEU A 93 -14.80 8.10 -0.33
N TYR A 94 -15.30 8.81 0.68
CA TYR A 94 -16.13 8.22 1.74
C TYR A 94 -17.39 7.47 1.26
N PRO A 95 -18.14 7.95 0.24
CA PRO A 95 -19.30 7.23 -0.29
C PRO A 95 -18.93 6.01 -1.16
N SER A 96 -17.66 5.78 -1.47
CA SER A 96 -17.25 4.64 -2.30
C SER A 96 -17.68 3.29 -1.72
N ASN A 97 -17.78 2.30 -2.59
CA ASN A 97 -18.21 0.94 -2.25
C ASN A 97 -17.10 0.09 -1.63
N HIS A 98 -16.40 0.66 -0.65
CA HIS A 98 -15.33 0.00 0.09
C HIS A 98 -15.77 -0.28 1.53
N PRO A 99 -15.10 -1.22 2.22
CA PRO A 99 -15.27 -1.40 3.65
C PRO A 99 -15.13 -0.06 4.37
N LYS A 100 -16.10 0.26 5.24
CA LYS A 100 -16.05 1.50 6.02
C LYS A 100 -14.86 1.54 6.98
N SER A 101 -14.27 0.40 7.31
CA SER A 101 -12.99 0.34 8.01
C SER A 101 -11.87 1.00 7.21
N CYS A 102 -11.75 0.70 5.90
CA CYS A 102 -10.72 1.26 5.02
C CYS A 102 -10.87 2.78 4.89
N THR A 103 -12.07 3.29 4.62
CA THR A 103 -12.26 4.74 4.49
C THR A 103 -12.03 5.49 5.80
N LYS A 104 -12.38 4.88 6.94
CA LYS A 104 -12.12 5.45 8.29
C LYS A 104 -10.65 5.37 8.70
N SER A 105 -9.90 4.39 8.21
CA SER A 105 -8.49 4.21 8.58
C SER A 105 -7.56 5.17 7.86
N ILE A 106 -7.91 5.62 6.65
CA ILE A 106 -7.05 6.49 5.82
C ILE A 106 -6.64 7.79 6.56
N PRO A 107 -7.56 8.59 7.16
CA PRO A 107 -7.16 9.77 7.90
C PRO A 107 -6.24 9.45 9.07
N TYR A 108 -6.55 8.40 9.82
CA TYR A 108 -5.75 7.95 10.94
C TYR A 108 -4.34 7.53 10.50
N SER A 109 -4.20 6.79 9.41
CA SER A 109 -2.90 6.34 8.93
C SER A 109 -2.05 7.50 8.40
N GLN A 110 -2.64 8.48 7.72
CA GLN A 110 -1.92 9.67 7.25
C GLN A 110 -1.40 10.54 8.40
N LEU A 111 -2.24 10.79 9.40
CA LEU A 111 -1.85 11.54 10.59
C LEU A 111 -0.82 10.77 11.43
N LEU A 112 -0.93 9.44 11.53
CA LEU A 112 0.05 8.61 12.23
C LEU A 112 1.40 8.61 11.50
N ARG A 113 1.38 8.64 10.15
CA ARG A 113 2.58 8.84 9.34
C ARG A 113 3.24 10.18 9.67
N ALA A 114 2.47 11.26 9.69
CA ALA A 114 2.98 12.58 10.09
C ALA A 114 3.58 12.56 11.51
N ARG A 115 2.92 11.91 12.47
CA ARG A 115 3.40 11.81 13.86
C ARG A 115 4.74 11.07 13.98
N ARG A 116 4.98 10.05 13.15
CA ARG A 116 6.24 9.31 13.11
C ARG A 116 7.36 10.13 12.48
N ILE A 117 7.03 10.88 11.43
CA ILE A 117 7.99 11.62 10.61
C ILE A 117 8.43 12.92 11.28
N CYS A 118 7.50 13.77 11.70
CA CYS A 118 7.82 15.07 12.28
C CYS A 118 8.58 14.90 13.59
N SER A 119 9.74 15.53 13.72
CA SER A 119 10.52 15.51 14.96
C SER A 119 9.93 16.43 16.04
N GLU A 120 9.38 17.57 15.64
CA GLU A 120 8.81 18.58 16.54
C GLU A 120 7.27 18.56 16.48
N ASP A 121 6.63 18.88 17.61
CA ASP A 121 5.18 18.97 17.71
C ASP A 121 4.59 20.12 16.89
N SER A 122 5.35 21.22 16.72
CA SER A 122 4.97 22.34 15.85
C SER A 122 4.86 21.90 14.40
N ASP A 123 5.83 21.12 13.92
CA ASP A 123 5.88 20.62 12.55
C ASP A 123 4.77 19.60 12.33
N PHE A 124 4.52 18.73 13.31
CA PHE A 124 3.40 17.81 13.29
C PHE A 124 2.06 18.56 13.22
N SER A 125 1.88 19.65 13.98
CA SER A 125 0.68 20.47 13.94
C SER A 125 0.47 21.11 12.57
N ALA A 126 1.53 21.66 11.97
CA ALA A 126 1.50 22.22 10.62
C ALA A 126 1.16 21.14 9.56
N ALA A 127 1.84 19.99 9.61
CA ALA A 127 1.60 18.86 8.72
C ALA A 127 0.16 18.33 8.85
N SER A 128 -0.36 18.24 10.08
CA SER A 128 -1.73 17.81 10.36
C SER A 128 -2.75 18.74 9.73
N LYS A 129 -2.56 20.07 9.83
CA LYS A 129 -3.43 21.06 9.17
C LYS A 129 -3.42 20.89 7.65
N SER A 130 -2.25 20.69 7.04
CA SER A 130 -2.14 20.41 5.61
C SER A 130 -2.91 19.14 5.23
N ILE A 131 -2.70 18.03 5.95
CA ILE A 131 -3.40 16.76 5.71
C ILE A 131 -4.92 16.93 5.80
N LEU A 132 -5.41 17.63 6.82
CA LEU A 132 -6.85 17.91 6.98
C LEU A 132 -7.39 18.70 5.78
N SER A 133 -6.69 19.74 5.35
CA SER A 133 -7.09 20.53 4.18
C SER A 133 -7.17 19.69 2.90
N PHE A 134 -6.35 18.63 2.80
CA PHE A 134 -6.37 17.74 1.64
C PHE A 134 -7.63 16.88 1.63
N PHE A 135 -8.05 16.37 2.79
CA PHE A 135 -9.31 15.64 2.91
C PHE A 135 -10.54 16.54 2.69
N GLU A 136 -10.49 17.80 3.13
CA GLU A 136 -11.55 18.77 2.90
C GLU A 136 -11.71 19.10 1.41
N ARG A 137 -10.60 19.25 0.67
CA ARG A 137 -10.66 19.47 -0.78
C ARG A 137 -11.07 18.23 -1.57
N ALA A 138 -10.59 17.05 -1.16
CA ALA A 138 -10.81 15.80 -1.90
C ALA A 138 -12.21 15.21 -1.71
N SER A 139 -12.98 15.63 -0.69
CA SER A 139 -14.26 15.01 -0.37
C SER A 139 -15.43 15.99 -0.32
N VAL A 140 -16.50 15.66 -1.04
CA VAL A 140 -17.80 16.37 -1.00
C VAL A 140 -18.45 16.28 0.40
N SER A 141 -17.98 15.37 1.25
CA SER A 141 -18.34 15.28 2.66
C SER A 141 -17.18 14.70 3.47
N PRO A 142 -16.48 15.51 4.30
CA PRO A 142 -15.37 15.02 5.09
C PRO A 142 -15.85 13.93 6.07
N PRO A 143 -15.10 12.84 6.22
CA PRO A 143 -15.51 11.76 7.10
C PRO A 143 -15.54 12.26 8.55
N LYS A 144 -16.62 11.98 9.28
CA LYS A 144 -16.74 12.31 10.72
C LYS A 144 -15.58 11.75 11.58
N SER A 145 -14.80 10.81 11.04
CA SER A 145 -13.62 10.25 11.67
C SER A 145 -12.40 11.18 11.63
N LEU A 146 -12.38 12.25 10.83
CA LEU A 146 -11.23 13.17 10.73
C LEU A 146 -10.84 13.77 12.10
N PRO A 147 -11.74 14.50 12.81
CA PRO A 147 -11.40 15.10 14.11
C PRO A 147 -11.11 14.03 15.16
N VAL A 148 -11.84 12.92 15.14
CA VAL A 148 -11.61 11.79 16.06
C VAL A 148 -10.22 11.18 15.85
N SER A 149 -9.77 11.07 14.60
CA SER A 149 -8.45 10.51 14.28
C SER A 149 -7.35 11.46 14.74
N LEU A 150 -7.51 12.76 14.51
CA LEU A 150 -6.58 13.78 14.98
C LEU A 150 -6.45 13.77 16.50
N HIS A 151 -7.58 13.83 17.22
CA HIS A 151 -7.56 13.80 18.69
C HIS A 151 -6.86 12.55 19.24
N ARG A 152 -7.12 11.39 18.64
CA ARG A 152 -6.47 10.12 19.03
C ARG A 152 -4.96 10.15 18.82
N ILE A 153 -4.47 10.84 17.78
CA ILE A 153 -3.04 10.85 17.42
C ILE A 153 -2.29 11.94 18.16
N GLN A 154 -2.94 13.05 18.49
CA GLN A 154 -2.37 14.08 19.37
C GLN A 154 -1.96 13.52 20.74
N GLY A 155 -2.69 12.52 21.24
CA GLY A 155 -2.34 11.85 22.50
C GLY A 155 -1.25 10.79 22.39
N ILE A 156 -0.69 10.52 21.20
CA ILE A 156 0.35 9.50 21.00
C ILE A 156 1.71 10.18 20.95
N ASP A 157 2.64 9.78 21.81
CA ASP A 157 4.00 10.27 21.71
C ASP A 157 4.72 9.73 20.45
N ARG A 158 5.68 10.50 19.93
CA ARG A 158 6.45 10.09 18.75
C ARG A 158 7.24 8.80 19.02
N ALA A 159 7.85 8.66 20.20
CA ALA A 159 8.61 7.47 20.55
C ALA A 159 7.71 6.22 20.53
N ASP A 160 6.51 6.35 21.09
CA ASP A 160 5.49 5.29 21.05
C ASP A 160 5.03 4.96 19.63
N ALA A 161 4.87 5.99 18.79
CA ALA A 161 4.47 5.82 17.39
C ALA A 161 5.52 5.07 16.56
N LEU A 162 6.81 5.24 16.89
CA LEU A 162 7.95 4.58 16.24
C LEU A 162 8.25 3.19 16.82
N SER A 163 7.76 2.89 18.03
CA SER A 163 7.99 1.60 18.68
C SER A 163 7.40 0.43 17.87
N LYS A 164 8.13 -0.68 17.83
CA LYS A 164 7.67 -1.92 17.18
C LYS A 164 6.69 -2.62 18.12
N LYS A 165 5.43 -2.72 17.71
CA LYS A 165 4.42 -3.48 18.46
C LYS A 165 4.65 -4.98 18.28
N SER A 166 4.93 -5.69 19.38
CA SER A 166 4.88 -7.16 19.39
C SER A 166 3.42 -7.60 19.40
N ASN A 167 2.94 -8.18 18.31
CA ASN A 167 1.64 -8.85 18.31
C ASN A 167 1.79 -10.21 19.04
N THR A 168 1.62 -10.20 20.36
CA THR A 168 1.62 -11.42 21.19
C THR A 168 0.24 -12.08 21.25
N SER A 169 -0.75 -11.59 20.48
CA SER A 169 -2.09 -12.17 20.48
C SER A 169 -2.10 -13.46 19.64
N THR A 170 -2.15 -14.61 20.31
CA THR A 170 -2.63 -15.87 19.74
C THR A 170 -4.13 -15.73 19.51
N ASN A 171 -4.53 -15.03 18.46
CA ASN A 171 -5.93 -14.84 18.14
C ASN A 171 -6.50 -16.15 17.60
N LEU A 172 -7.28 -16.86 18.43
CA LEU A 172 -7.91 -18.13 18.08
C LEU A 172 -9.21 -17.94 17.27
N ARG A 173 -9.53 -16.72 16.81
CA ARG A 173 -10.75 -16.48 16.02
C ARG A 173 -10.59 -17.04 14.61
N ILE A 174 -11.59 -17.79 14.19
CA ILE A 174 -11.67 -18.24 12.80
C ILE A 174 -11.95 -17.03 11.88
N PRO A 175 -11.19 -16.84 10.80
CA PRO A 175 -11.49 -15.82 9.81
C PRO A 175 -12.69 -16.25 8.96
N LEU A 176 -13.72 -15.40 8.93
CA LEU A 176 -14.83 -15.51 7.99
C LEU A 176 -14.44 -14.75 6.72
N VAL A 177 -13.96 -15.49 5.72
CA VAL A 177 -13.48 -14.93 4.45
C VAL A 177 -14.65 -14.61 3.53
N ILE A 178 -14.90 -13.32 3.28
CA ILE A 178 -16.01 -12.86 2.43
C ILE A 178 -15.57 -11.61 1.64
N SER A 179 -15.82 -11.62 0.34
CA SER A 179 -15.69 -10.43 -0.52
C SER A 179 -16.59 -9.28 -0.05
N HIS A 180 -16.04 -8.07 -0.01
CA HIS A 180 -16.83 -6.91 0.41
C HIS A 180 -17.92 -6.59 -0.61
N HIS A 181 -19.18 -6.63 -0.19
CA HIS A 181 -20.30 -6.12 -0.96
C HIS A 181 -21.43 -5.64 -0.02
N PRO A 182 -22.14 -4.53 -0.34
CA PRO A 182 -23.22 -4.01 0.52
C PRO A 182 -24.32 -5.03 0.81
N SER A 183 -24.66 -5.89 -0.17
CA SER A 183 -25.67 -6.94 -0.02
C SER A 183 -25.28 -8.05 0.95
N VAL A 184 -23.99 -8.17 1.30
CA VAL A 184 -23.51 -9.20 2.21
C VAL A 184 -23.57 -8.74 3.67
N ARG A 185 -23.78 -7.44 3.92
CA ARG A 185 -23.92 -6.91 5.30
C ARG A 185 -25.08 -7.55 6.08
N PRO A 186 -26.30 -7.73 5.52
CA PRO A 186 -27.37 -8.45 6.20
C PRO A 186 -26.99 -9.89 6.54
N ILE A 187 -26.28 -10.58 5.64
CA ILE A 187 -25.81 -11.96 5.83
C ILE A 187 -24.82 -12.01 7.01
N ILE A 188 -23.80 -11.13 7.00
CA ILE A 188 -22.84 -11.02 8.10
C ILE A 188 -23.56 -10.75 9.43
N ARG A 189 -24.53 -9.82 9.45
CA ARG A 189 -25.34 -9.55 10.66
C ARG A 189 -26.17 -10.75 11.09
N ALA A 190 -26.72 -11.54 10.17
CA ALA A 190 -27.46 -12.75 10.49
C ALA A 190 -26.53 -13.81 11.11
N ILE A 191 -25.33 -14.00 10.56
CA ILE A 191 -24.31 -14.91 11.11
C ILE A 191 -23.94 -14.50 12.54
N TYR A 192 -23.61 -13.22 12.78
CA TYR A 192 -23.26 -12.76 14.13
C TYR A 192 -24.43 -12.82 15.11
N ARG A 193 -25.67 -12.58 14.68
CA ARG A 193 -26.87 -12.74 15.54
C ARG A 193 -27.09 -14.18 15.98
N ASN A 194 -26.80 -15.14 15.10
CA ASN A 194 -27.04 -16.56 15.33
C ASN A 194 -25.82 -17.30 15.88
N ILE A 195 -24.67 -16.62 16.04
CA ILE A 195 -23.41 -17.25 16.45
C ILE A 195 -23.55 -17.96 17.81
N GLU A 196 -24.34 -17.40 18.73
CA GLU A 196 -24.56 -17.98 20.05
C GLU A 196 -25.42 -19.24 19.98
N THR A 197 -26.36 -19.32 19.03
CA THR A 197 -27.11 -20.55 18.75
C THR A 197 -26.19 -21.64 18.21
N SER A 198 -25.27 -21.29 17.30
CA SER A 198 -24.26 -22.23 16.80
C SER A 198 -23.29 -22.69 17.89
N ARG A 199 -23.03 -21.90 18.93
CA ARG A 199 -22.18 -22.30 20.07
C ARG A 199 -22.88 -23.23 21.06
N LYS A 200 -24.21 -23.22 21.10
CA LYS A 200 -25.00 -24.14 21.93
C LYS A 200 -25.04 -25.57 21.37
N ALA A 201 -24.82 -25.75 20.07
CA ALA A 201 -24.81 -27.05 19.43
C ALA A 201 -23.50 -27.81 19.74
N PRO A 202 -23.54 -29.06 20.22
CA PRO A 202 -22.35 -29.82 20.63
C PRO A 202 -21.31 -30.00 19.52
N SER A 203 -21.75 -30.12 18.27
CA SER A 203 -20.87 -30.34 17.10
C SER A 203 -20.12 -29.10 16.61
N THR A 204 -20.59 -27.89 16.96
CA THR A 204 -20.03 -26.61 16.48
C THR A 204 -19.47 -25.73 17.59
N ARG A 205 -19.66 -26.12 18.85
CA ARG A 205 -19.16 -25.42 20.04
C ARG A 205 -17.64 -25.26 20.02
N ASP A 206 -16.91 -26.32 19.73
CA ASP A 206 -15.44 -26.33 19.74
C ASP A 206 -14.84 -25.70 18.47
N LEU A 207 -15.62 -25.63 17.39
CA LEU A 207 -15.22 -24.98 16.15
C LEU A 207 -15.26 -23.45 16.27
N PHE A 208 -16.16 -22.87 17.07
CA PHE A 208 -16.27 -21.40 17.23
C PHE A 208 -16.12 -20.98 18.68
N PRO A 209 -14.90 -21.07 19.26
CA PRO A 209 -14.66 -20.65 20.65
C PRO A 209 -14.96 -19.16 20.83
N GLU A 210 -14.64 -18.36 19.80
CA GLU A 210 -14.95 -16.93 19.69
C GLU A 210 -15.69 -16.61 18.38
N PRO A 211 -16.45 -15.50 18.32
CA PRO A 211 -17.07 -15.06 17.07
C PRO A 211 -16.01 -14.87 15.97
N PRO A 212 -16.29 -15.33 14.75
CA PRO A 212 -15.33 -15.24 13.66
C PRO A 212 -15.01 -13.78 13.33
N ILE A 213 -13.85 -13.53 12.74
CA ILE A 213 -13.44 -12.20 12.28
C ILE A 213 -13.64 -12.09 10.77
N THR A 214 -14.36 -11.08 10.30
CA THR A 214 -14.52 -10.89 8.85
C THR A 214 -13.18 -10.52 8.22
N ALA A 215 -12.72 -11.30 7.25
CA ALA A 215 -11.50 -11.07 6.51
C ALA A 215 -11.81 -10.96 4.99
N PRO A 216 -11.16 -10.06 4.25
CA PRO A 216 -11.23 -10.08 2.79
C PRO A 216 -10.52 -11.34 2.25
N PRO A 217 -10.86 -11.80 1.04
CA PRO A 217 -10.12 -12.86 0.36
C PRO A 217 -8.66 -12.44 0.19
N THR A 218 -7.72 -13.34 0.47
CA THR A 218 -6.32 -13.14 0.09
C THR A 218 -6.21 -13.13 -1.43
N PRO A 219 -5.45 -12.19 -2.03
CA PRO A 219 -5.16 -12.26 -3.45
C PRO A 219 -4.43 -13.57 -3.75
N PRO A 220 -4.72 -14.20 -4.90
CA PRO A 220 -4.02 -15.42 -5.27
C PRO A 220 -2.51 -15.12 -5.44
N PRO A 221 -1.63 -16.12 -5.23
CA PRO A 221 -0.21 -15.96 -5.50
C PRO A 221 0.01 -15.51 -6.95
N PRO A 222 1.08 -14.76 -7.24
CA PRO A 222 1.31 -14.16 -8.56
C PRO A 222 1.33 -15.17 -9.72
N ASP A 223 1.54 -16.46 -9.44
CA ASP A 223 1.57 -17.54 -10.43
C ASP A 223 0.26 -18.36 -10.50
N ALA A 224 -0.82 -17.93 -9.84
CA ALA A 224 -2.08 -18.65 -9.91
C ALA A 224 -2.75 -18.44 -11.29
N PRO A 225 -3.14 -19.53 -11.98
CA PRO A 225 -3.93 -19.40 -13.21
C PRO A 225 -5.27 -18.73 -12.89
N PRO A 226 -5.85 -17.93 -13.83
CA PRO A 226 -7.13 -17.30 -13.63
C PRO A 226 -8.22 -18.36 -13.36
N PRO A 227 -9.20 -18.08 -12.49
CA PRO A 227 -10.23 -19.05 -12.15
C PRO A 227 -11.08 -19.34 -13.39
N THR A 228 -10.88 -20.52 -13.98
CA THR A 228 -11.75 -21.07 -15.02
C THR A 228 -13.07 -21.47 -14.40
N GLY A 229 -14.16 -20.91 -14.93
CA GLY A 229 -15.52 -21.22 -14.51
C GLY A 229 -15.84 -22.71 -14.68
N THR A 230 -16.59 -23.25 -13.72
CA THR A 230 -17.43 -24.45 -13.78
C THR A 230 -16.88 -25.61 -14.63
N HIS A 231 -16.00 -26.43 -14.04
CA HIS A 231 -15.79 -27.80 -14.51
C HIS A 231 -16.44 -28.79 -13.53
N PRO A 232 -17.02 -29.91 -14.02
CA PRO A 232 -17.50 -30.99 -13.17
C PRO A 232 -16.32 -31.58 -12.37
N PRO A 233 -16.57 -32.24 -11.23
CA PRO A 233 -15.50 -32.80 -10.41
C PRO A 233 -14.64 -33.78 -11.23
N PRO A 234 -13.31 -33.77 -11.03
CA PRO A 234 -12.43 -34.68 -11.76
C PRO A 234 -12.75 -36.14 -11.39
N PRO A 235 -12.53 -37.09 -12.30
CA PRO A 235 -12.70 -38.51 -12.00
C PRO A 235 -11.77 -38.93 -10.85
N PRO A 236 -12.13 -39.97 -10.09
CA PRO A 236 -11.31 -40.46 -8.99
C PRO A 236 -9.92 -40.87 -9.50
N PRO A 237 -8.85 -40.65 -8.71
CA PRO A 237 -7.50 -40.99 -9.12
C PRO A 237 -7.36 -42.52 -9.30
N PRO A 238 -6.53 -42.98 -10.27
CA PRO A 238 -6.24 -44.39 -10.42
C PRO A 238 -5.58 -44.96 -9.15
N PRO A 239 -5.73 -46.28 -8.88
CA PRO A 239 -5.09 -46.90 -7.74
C PRO A 239 -3.56 -46.72 -7.79
N PRO A 240 -2.89 -46.61 -6.63
CA PRO A 240 -1.47 -46.36 -6.58
C PRO A 240 -0.70 -47.51 -7.25
N PRO A 241 0.36 -47.22 -8.03
CA PRO A 241 1.20 -48.24 -8.60
C PRO A 241 1.89 -49.04 -7.48
N THR A 242 2.00 -50.35 -7.70
CA THR A 242 2.71 -51.28 -6.83
C THR A 242 4.15 -50.78 -6.62
N PRO A 243 4.68 -50.78 -5.38
CA PRO A 243 6.02 -50.29 -5.11
C PRO A 243 7.06 -51.13 -5.89
N PRO A 244 8.05 -50.50 -6.54
CA PRO A 244 9.12 -51.23 -7.19
C PRO A 244 9.96 -51.99 -6.14
N PRO A 245 10.60 -53.11 -6.54
CA PRO A 245 11.48 -53.85 -5.63
C PRO A 245 12.61 -52.94 -5.13
N PRO A 246 13.06 -53.13 -3.87
CA PRO A 246 14.09 -52.28 -3.27
C PRO A 246 15.37 -52.31 -4.11
N HIS A 247 15.92 -51.12 -4.35
CA HIS A 247 17.18 -50.95 -5.07
C HIS A 247 18.32 -51.67 -4.33
N PRO A 248 19.27 -52.29 -5.05
CA PRO A 248 20.49 -52.80 -4.44
C PRO A 248 21.27 -51.64 -3.79
N PRO A 249 21.96 -51.88 -2.67
CA PRO A 249 22.70 -50.85 -1.97
C PRO A 249 23.79 -50.24 -2.88
N PRO A 250 24.05 -48.93 -2.77
CA PRO A 250 25.08 -48.29 -3.56
C PRO A 250 26.46 -48.87 -3.23
N PRO A 251 27.38 -48.93 -4.21
CA PRO A 251 28.75 -49.36 -3.95
C PRO A 251 29.45 -48.42 -2.96
N PRO A 252 30.39 -48.94 -2.14
CA PRO A 252 31.11 -48.12 -1.18
C PRO A 252 31.89 -46.98 -1.89
N PRO A 253 32.02 -45.81 -1.24
CA PRO A 253 32.75 -44.68 -1.82
C PRO A 253 34.21 -45.05 -2.04
N PRO A 254 34.85 -44.51 -3.10
CA PRO A 254 36.27 -44.72 -3.35
C PRO A 254 37.11 -44.15 -2.19
N PRO A 255 38.29 -44.74 -1.90
CA PRO A 255 39.18 -44.23 -0.87
C PRO A 255 39.62 -42.79 -1.18
N PRO A 256 39.85 -41.96 -0.16
CA PRO A 256 40.27 -40.59 -0.34
C PRO A 256 41.62 -40.52 -1.07
N PRO A 257 41.83 -39.53 -1.95
CA PRO A 257 43.11 -39.36 -2.62
C PRO A 257 44.23 -39.07 -1.62
N THR A 258 45.37 -39.73 -1.80
CA THR A 258 46.59 -39.51 -1.04
C THR A 258 47.02 -38.04 -1.12
N PRO A 259 47.40 -37.40 0.01
CA PRO A 259 47.86 -36.02 0.00
C PRO A 259 49.13 -35.88 -0.85
N PRO A 260 49.28 -34.77 -1.59
CA PRO A 260 50.50 -34.53 -2.37
C PRO A 260 51.71 -34.38 -1.43
N PRO A 261 52.92 -34.74 -1.89
CA PRO A 261 54.13 -34.60 -1.10
C PRO A 261 54.38 -33.10 -0.77
N PRO A 262 54.96 -32.79 0.39
CA PRO A 262 55.24 -31.42 0.77
C PRO A 262 56.21 -30.78 -0.23
N HIS A 263 55.93 -29.53 -0.60
CA HIS A 263 56.77 -28.75 -1.50
C HIS A 263 58.20 -28.62 -0.96
N PRO A 264 59.23 -28.71 -1.82
CA PRO A 264 60.60 -28.43 -1.41
C PRO A 264 60.72 -26.95 -0.94
N PRO A 265 61.57 -26.67 0.05
CA PRO A 265 61.77 -25.31 0.53
C PRO A 265 62.28 -24.39 -0.61
N PRO A 266 61.87 -23.12 -0.63
CA PRO A 266 62.33 -22.19 -1.66
C PRO A 266 63.85 -21.99 -1.58
N PRO A 267 64.53 -21.75 -2.72
CA PRO A 267 65.97 -21.51 -2.73
C PRO A 267 66.31 -20.21 -1.96
N PRO A 268 67.51 -20.15 -1.34
CA PRO A 268 67.95 -18.95 -0.62
C PRO A 268 68.04 -17.75 -1.57
N PRO A 269 67.72 -16.53 -1.10
CA PRO A 269 67.79 -15.33 -1.91
C PRO A 269 69.24 -15.05 -2.36
N PRO A 270 69.44 -14.48 -3.56
CA PRO A 270 70.77 -14.14 -4.04
C PRO A 270 71.40 -13.03 -3.17
N PRO A 271 72.75 -12.98 -3.08
CA PRO A 271 73.42 -11.94 -2.32
C PRO A 271 73.14 -10.55 -2.91
N PRO A 272 73.11 -9.50 -2.07
CA PRO A 272 72.84 -8.15 -2.54
C PRO A 272 73.96 -7.66 -3.47
N PRO A 273 73.63 -6.86 -4.51
CA PRO A 273 74.63 -6.32 -5.42
C PRO A 273 75.57 -5.35 -4.70
N THR A 274 76.85 -5.42 -5.05
CA THR A 274 77.90 -4.52 -4.57
C THR A 274 77.58 -3.06 -4.94
N PRO A 275 77.72 -2.09 -4.03
CA PRO A 275 77.42 -0.70 -4.34
C PRO A 275 78.43 -0.14 -5.37
N PRO A 276 77.99 0.70 -6.31
CA PRO A 276 78.89 1.36 -7.26
C PRO A 276 79.80 2.37 -6.56
N PRO A 277 80.98 2.69 -7.13
CA PRO A 277 81.88 3.68 -6.56
C PRO A 277 81.21 5.07 -6.52
N PRO A 278 81.54 5.92 -5.53
CA PRO A 278 80.93 7.24 -5.40
C PRO A 278 81.28 8.13 -6.60
N HIS A 279 80.27 8.82 -7.13
CA HIS A 279 80.44 9.79 -8.21
C HIS A 279 81.26 11.00 -7.74
N PRO A 280 82.07 11.62 -8.61
CA PRO A 280 82.73 12.89 -8.30
C PRO A 280 81.69 13.99 -8.04
N PRO A 281 81.99 14.95 -7.14
CA PRO A 281 81.05 16.01 -6.80
C PRO A 281 80.73 16.89 -8.02
N PRO A 282 79.46 17.32 -8.20
CA PRO A 282 79.08 18.20 -9.30
C PRO A 282 79.72 19.59 -9.15
N PRO A 283 79.97 20.30 -10.27
CA PRO A 283 80.47 21.67 -10.23
C PRO A 283 79.45 22.60 -9.56
N PRO A 284 79.91 23.69 -8.91
CA PRO A 284 79.03 24.64 -8.23
C PRO A 284 78.06 25.30 -9.23
N PRO A 285 76.80 25.57 -8.82
CA PRO A 285 75.81 26.20 -9.70
C PRO A 285 76.19 27.66 -10.01
N PRO A 286 75.82 28.17 -11.20
CA PRO A 286 76.01 29.57 -11.54
C PRO A 286 75.18 30.49 -10.64
N PRO A 287 75.60 31.75 -10.42
CA PRO A 287 74.84 32.69 -9.60
C PRO A 287 73.45 32.98 -10.22
N PRO A 288 72.42 33.21 -9.39
CA PRO A 288 71.06 33.45 -9.87
C PRO A 288 70.97 34.78 -10.64
N PRO A 289 70.16 34.83 -11.72
CA PRO A 289 69.92 36.07 -12.44
C PRO A 289 69.14 37.07 -11.57
N THR A 290 69.48 38.35 -11.71
CA THR A 290 68.82 39.47 -11.05
C THR A 290 67.34 39.54 -11.45
N PRO A 291 66.39 39.68 -10.50
CA PRO A 291 64.97 39.72 -10.82
C PRO A 291 64.60 40.99 -11.61
N PRO A 292 63.73 40.90 -12.63
CA PRO A 292 63.21 42.06 -13.33
C PRO A 292 62.30 42.91 -12.42
N PRO A 293 62.18 44.22 -12.67
CA PRO A 293 61.31 45.09 -11.89
C PRO A 293 59.84 44.65 -11.98
N PRO A 294 59.05 44.79 -10.91
CA PRO A 294 57.65 44.36 -10.90
C PRO A 294 56.80 45.15 -11.91
N HIS A 295 55.97 44.43 -12.65
CA HIS A 295 55.01 45.02 -13.57
C HIS A 295 53.92 45.80 -12.82
N PRO A 296 53.42 46.91 -13.38
CA PRO A 296 52.26 47.61 -12.83
C PRO A 296 51.02 46.70 -12.83
N PRO A 297 50.13 46.82 -11.83
CA PRO A 297 48.93 46.00 -11.74
C PRO A 297 47.99 46.25 -12.93
N PRO A 298 47.31 45.20 -13.44
CA PRO A 298 46.35 45.35 -14.51
C PRO A 298 45.12 46.15 -14.05
N PRO A 299 44.46 46.90 -14.96
CA PRO A 299 43.24 47.61 -14.65
C PRO A 299 42.11 46.65 -14.24
N PRO A 300 41.17 47.09 -13.38
CA PRO A 300 40.04 46.26 -12.97
C PRO A 300 39.17 45.87 -14.17
N PRO A 301 38.60 44.65 -14.18
CA PRO A 301 37.73 44.21 -15.25
C PRO A 301 36.43 45.05 -15.29
N PRO A 302 35.86 45.27 -16.48
CA PRO A 302 34.57 45.95 -16.61
C PRO A 302 33.45 45.17 -15.92
N PRO A 303 32.40 45.84 -15.41
CA PRO A 303 31.27 45.16 -14.80
C PRO A 303 30.58 44.24 -15.82
N PRO A 304 30.07 43.07 -15.38
CA PRO A 304 29.39 42.13 -16.25
C PRO A 304 28.11 42.77 -16.83
N PRO A 305 27.78 42.50 -18.11
CA PRO A 305 26.55 42.97 -18.72
C PRO A 305 25.33 42.39 -17.98
N THR A 306 24.33 43.23 -17.77
CA THR A 306 23.05 42.86 -17.16
C THR A 306 22.39 41.76 -18.01
N PRO A 307 21.96 40.63 -17.41
CA PRO A 307 21.33 39.56 -18.17
C PRO A 307 20.00 40.05 -18.78
N PRO A 308 19.70 39.68 -20.04
CA PRO A 308 18.41 39.99 -20.65
C PRO A 308 17.27 39.30 -19.88
N PRO A 309 16.06 39.88 -19.87
CA PRO A 309 14.92 39.25 -19.23
C PRO A 309 14.65 37.86 -19.85
N PRO A 310 14.26 36.86 -19.04
CA PRO A 310 14.03 35.51 -19.52
C PRO A 310 12.91 35.53 -20.57
N HIS A 311 13.17 34.86 -21.70
CA HIS A 311 12.15 34.65 -22.73
C HIS A 311 10.96 33.89 -22.14
N PRO A 312 9.72 34.27 -22.50
CA PRO A 312 8.55 33.49 -22.12
C PRO A 312 8.68 32.06 -22.68
N PRO A 313 8.25 31.04 -21.92
CA PRO A 313 8.35 29.65 -22.36
C PRO A 313 7.56 29.45 -23.67
N PRO A 314 8.07 28.63 -24.61
CA PRO A 314 7.33 28.31 -25.82
C PRO A 314 6.00 27.63 -25.47
N PRO A 315 4.93 27.89 -26.25
CA PRO A 315 3.65 27.23 -26.02
C PRO A 315 3.81 25.70 -26.15
N PRO A 316 3.05 24.92 -25.36
CA PRO A 316 3.11 23.47 -25.41
C PRO A 316 2.74 22.97 -26.82
N PRO A 317 3.38 21.89 -27.31
CA PRO A 317 3.01 21.29 -28.58
C PRO A 317 1.55 20.82 -28.55
N PRO A 318 0.82 20.90 -29.69
CA PRO A 318 -0.53 20.40 -29.76
C PRO A 318 -0.56 18.89 -29.45
N PRO A 319 -1.63 18.39 -28.82
CA PRO A 319 -1.75 16.97 -28.54
C PRO A 319 -1.73 16.16 -29.85
N PRO A 320 -1.15 14.95 -29.83
CA PRO A 320 -1.16 14.08 -30.99
C PRO A 320 -2.60 13.77 -31.42
N PRO A 321 -2.87 13.63 -32.73
CA PRO A 321 -4.20 13.25 -33.20
C PRO A 321 -4.62 11.93 -32.58
N THR A 322 -5.83 11.91 -32.03
CA THR A 322 -6.46 10.69 -31.50
C THR A 322 -6.48 9.61 -32.57
N PRO A 323 -6.02 8.38 -32.28
CA PRO A 323 -6.16 7.27 -33.21
C PRO A 323 -7.65 7.04 -33.51
N PRO A 324 -8.01 6.69 -34.76
CA PRO A 324 -9.39 6.37 -35.11
C PRO A 324 -9.87 5.21 -34.21
N PRO A 325 -11.15 5.21 -33.82
CA PRO A 325 -11.70 4.13 -33.00
C PRO A 325 -11.49 2.79 -33.71
N PRO A 326 -11.10 1.73 -32.98
CA PRO A 326 -10.99 0.41 -33.57
C PRO A 326 -12.33 0.02 -34.19
N HIS A 327 -12.27 -0.62 -35.36
CA HIS A 327 -13.46 -1.11 -36.05
C HIS A 327 -14.32 -1.93 -35.07
N PRO A 328 -15.65 -1.73 -35.06
CA PRO A 328 -16.53 -2.53 -34.24
C PRO A 328 -16.32 -4.01 -34.57
N PRO A 329 -16.25 -4.90 -33.57
CA PRO A 329 -16.11 -6.32 -33.82
C PRO A 329 -17.27 -6.79 -34.70
N PRO A 330 -17.04 -7.79 -35.59
CA PRO A 330 -18.10 -8.36 -36.39
C PRO A 330 -19.23 -8.85 -35.47
N PRO A 331 -20.50 -8.69 -35.88
CA PRO A 331 -21.61 -9.14 -35.05
C PRO A 331 -21.47 -10.64 -34.76
N PRO A 332 -21.83 -11.07 -33.54
CA PRO A 332 -21.75 -12.48 -33.19
C PRO A 332 -22.62 -13.32 -34.13
N PRO A 333 -22.21 -14.57 -34.45
CA PRO A 333 -23.03 -15.46 -35.25
C PRO A 333 -24.40 -15.64 -34.59
N PRO A 334 -25.49 -15.76 -35.39
CA PRO A 334 -26.81 -15.98 -34.83
C PRO A 334 -26.83 -17.25 -33.98
N PRO A 335 -27.58 -17.25 -32.86
CA PRO A 335 -27.66 -18.42 -32.00
C PRO A 335 -28.19 -19.63 -32.78
N PRO A 336 -27.75 -20.86 -32.44
CA PRO A 336 -28.29 -22.07 -33.04
C PRO A 336 -29.81 -22.13 -32.83
N PRO A 337 -30.58 -22.71 -33.77
CA PRO A 337 -32.02 -22.84 -33.63
C PRO A 337 -32.35 -23.58 -32.34
N THR A 338 -33.24 -22.99 -31.54
CA THR A 338 -33.73 -23.60 -30.30
C THR A 338 -34.31 -24.98 -30.60
N PRO A 339 -33.95 -26.02 -29.83
CA PRO A 339 -34.59 -27.33 -29.94
C PRO A 339 -36.10 -27.19 -29.67
N PRO A 340 -36.95 -27.98 -30.33
CA PRO A 340 -38.39 -27.92 -30.10
C PRO A 340 -38.69 -28.20 -28.62
N PRO A 341 -39.70 -27.51 -28.04
CA PRO A 341 -40.03 -27.70 -26.65
C PRO A 341 -40.40 -29.18 -26.40
N PRO A 342 -40.01 -29.76 -25.25
CA PRO A 342 -40.44 -31.10 -24.89
C PRO A 342 -41.98 -31.13 -24.82
N HIS A 343 -42.55 -32.25 -25.25
CA HIS A 343 -44.00 -32.46 -25.22
C HIS A 343 -44.56 -32.12 -23.83
N PRO A 344 -45.69 -31.39 -23.75
CA PRO A 344 -46.31 -31.08 -22.48
C PRO A 344 -46.64 -32.39 -21.74
N PRO A 345 -46.42 -32.45 -20.41
CA PRO A 345 -46.79 -33.62 -19.63
C PRO A 345 -48.31 -33.87 -19.74
N PRO A 346 -48.75 -35.15 -19.70
CA PRO A 346 -50.17 -35.46 -19.72
C PRO A 346 -50.88 -34.77 -18.55
N PRO A 347 -52.12 -34.29 -18.74
CA PRO A 347 -52.86 -33.60 -17.69
C PRO A 347 -53.06 -34.53 -16.47
N PRO A 348 -53.05 -33.99 -15.25
CA PRO A 348 -53.27 -34.78 -14.05
C PRO A 348 -54.68 -35.41 -14.06
N PRO A 349 -54.87 -36.58 -13.43
CA PRO A 349 -56.19 -37.19 -13.32
C PRO A 349 -57.16 -36.27 -12.58
N PRO A 350 -58.46 -36.28 -12.95
CA PRO A 350 -59.45 -35.45 -12.28
C PRO A 350 -59.57 -35.82 -10.79
N PRO A 351 -59.84 -34.84 -9.91
CA PRO A 351 -60.02 -35.12 -8.48
C PRO A 351 -61.24 -36.03 -8.24
N PRO A 352 -61.23 -36.84 -7.17
CA PRO A 352 -62.38 -37.66 -6.81
C PRO A 352 -63.61 -36.77 -6.52
N PRO A 353 -64.83 -37.25 -6.78
CA PRO A 353 -66.04 -36.48 -6.54
C PRO A 353 -66.18 -36.13 -5.06
N THR A 354 -66.43 -34.85 -4.79
CA THR A 354 -66.68 -34.31 -3.46
C THR A 354 -67.92 -34.98 -2.85
N PRO A 355 -67.91 -35.40 -1.57
CA PRO A 355 -69.11 -35.88 -0.91
C PRO A 355 -70.16 -34.76 -0.83
N PRO A 356 -71.47 -35.10 -0.91
CA PRO A 356 -72.53 -34.10 -0.85
C PRO A 356 -72.50 -33.36 0.50
N PRO A 357 -72.86 -32.07 0.53
CA PRO A 357 -72.89 -31.29 1.76
C PRO A 357 -73.95 -31.87 2.72
N PRO A 358 -73.73 -31.81 4.05
CA PRO A 358 -74.76 -32.19 5.00
C PRO A 358 -75.96 -31.24 4.89
N HIS A 359 -77.16 -31.79 5.12
CA HIS A 359 -78.42 -31.05 5.06
C HIS A 359 -78.37 -29.77 5.92
N PRO A 360 -78.96 -28.66 5.46
CA PRO A 360 -79.03 -27.43 6.25
C PRO A 360 -79.87 -27.67 7.52
N PRO A 361 -79.49 -27.08 8.67
CA PRO A 361 -80.30 -27.15 9.88
C PRO A 361 -81.67 -26.48 9.67
N PRO A 362 -82.73 -26.95 10.37
CA PRO A 362 -84.05 -26.35 10.28
C PRO A 362 -84.04 -24.87 10.74
N PRO A 363 -84.90 -24.01 10.16
CA PRO A 363 -84.94 -22.61 10.50
C PRO A 363 -85.38 -22.39 11.96
N PRO A 364 -84.86 -21.37 12.66
CA PRO A 364 -85.29 -21.02 14.02
C PRO A 364 -86.75 -20.52 14.03
N PRO A 365 -87.48 -20.71 15.15
CA PRO A 365 -88.84 -20.20 15.30
C PRO A 365 -88.88 -18.66 15.25
N PRO A 366 -89.99 -18.05 14.80
CA PRO A 366 -90.12 -16.61 14.70
C PRO A 366 -90.04 -15.94 16.09
N PRO A 367 -89.48 -14.72 16.17
CA PRO A 367 -89.42 -13.97 17.43
C PRO A 367 -90.82 -13.50 17.89
N PRO A 368 -91.04 -13.34 19.21
CA PRO A 368 -92.29 -12.77 19.72
C PRO A 368 -92.45 -11.29 19.30
N PRO A 369 -93.70 -10.79 19.20
CA PRO A 369 -93.96 -9.42 18.78
C PRO A 369 -93.35 -8.39 19.74
N THR A 370 -92.63 -7.42 19.17
CA THR A 370 -92.01 -6.28 19.86
C THR A 370 -93.08 -5.29 20.38
N PRO A 371 -92.97 -4.78 21.62
CA PRO A 371 -93.85 -3.72 22.12
C PRO A 371 -93.57 -2.37 21.42
N PRO A 372 -94.56 -1.45 21.37
CA PRO A 372 -94.43 -0.18 20.66
C PRO A 372 -93.37 0.74 21.28
N PRO A 373 -92.68 1.56 20.47
CA PRO A 373 -91.59 2.41 20.94
C PRO A 373 -92.10 3.60 21.78
N PRO A 374 -91.35 4.04 22.82
CA PRO A 374 -91.62 5.29 23.51
C PRO A 374 -91.23 6.50 22.64
N HIS A 375 -91.93 7.61 22.86
CA HIS A 375 -91.83 8.86 22.09
C HIS A 375 -90.41 9.45 22.03
N PRO A 376 -90.03 10.11 20.90
CA PRO A 376 -88.70 10.67 20.71
C PRO A 376 -88.46 11.93 21.59
N PRO A 377 -87.27 12.08 22.18
CA PRO A 377 -86.89 13.31 22.89
C PRO A 377 -86.57 14.47 21.93
N PRO A 378 -86.75 15.73 22.37
CA PRO A 378 -86.59 16.92 21.52
C PRO A 378 -85.12 17.19 21.11
N PRO A 379 -84.89 17.85 19.96
CA PRO A 379 -83.56 18.04 19.39
C PRO A 379 -82.71 19.06 20.16
N PRO A 380 -81.36 18.87 20.17
CA PRO A 380 -80.43 19.76 20.88
C PRO A 380 -80.21 21.11 20.15
N PRO A 381 -79.85 22.18 20.89
CA PRO A 381 -79.63 23.51 20.32
C PRO A 381 -78.32 23.60 19.50
N PRO A 382 -78.28 24.51 18.49
CA PRO A 382 -77.14 24.63 17.58
C PRO A 382 -75.90 25.29 18.23
N PRO A 383 -74.69 24.97 17.73
CA PRO A 383 -73.43 25.47 18.30
C PRO A 383 -73.16 26.94 17.93
N PRO A 384 -72.36 27.67 18.75
CA PRO A 384 -72.06 29.08 18.54
C PRO A 384 -71.08 29.32 17.39
N SER A 385 -71.37 30.32 16.57
CA SER A 385 -70.54 30.86 15.49
C SER A 385 -69.60 31.95 16.01
N PHE A 386 -68.30 31.80 15.75
CA PHE A 386 -67.30 32.84 15.93
C PHE A 386 -67.06 33.58 14.61
N SER A 387 -67.27 34.90 14.61
CA SER A 387 -66.87 35.81 13.54
C SER A 387 -65.63 36.60 13.98
N CYS A 388 -64.58 36.61 13.16
CA CYS A 388 -63.45 37.51 13.30
C CYS A 388 -63.49 38.53 12.14
N PHE A 389 -63.60 39.80 12.51
CA PHE A 389 -63.41 40.94 11.63
C PHE A 389 -61.90 41.17 11.41
N GLY A 390 -61.49 41.33 10.16
CA GLY A 390 -60.23 41.95 9.77
C GLY A 390 -60.52 43.31 9.14
N THR A 391 -59.73 44.31 9.51
CA THR A 391 -59.73 45.68 8.96
C THR A 391 -59.38 45.74 7.50
#